data_AF-A0A957CMQ2-F1
#
_entry.id   AF-A0A957CMQ2-F1
#
_cell.length_a   1.000
_cell.length_b   1.000
_cell.length_c   1.000
_cell.angle_alpha   90.00
_cell.angle_beta   90.00
_cell.angle_gamma   90.00
#
_symmetry.space_group_name_H-M   'P 1'
#
loop_
_entity.id
_entity.type
_entity.pdbx_description
1 polymer ?
#
loop_
_entity_poly.entity_id
_entity_poly.type
_entity_poly.pdbx_seq_one_letter_code
_entity_poly.pdbx_strand_id
1 'polypeptide(L)'
;NFGLAAFKHWAKLLTQPKQRLSWEKEFPAGRKMYAGLINIFHDVNVFGKRGYAERDLYAAFLDEAAVLLNKPALREVAAHFRAAAQAWDALGPVLLPDRIVPFREARELMLKRRDLFNSQGNAALPQIKQIDDRLSVIKTEMETNFPLDEAGVVALREAIAEQVVKIHDVEETAVTALRNAMV
;
A
#
# COMPACT_ATOMS: atom_id res chain seq x y z
N ASN A 1 -16.44 3.44 6.25
CA ASN A 1 -16.60 3.88 4.85
C ASN A 1 -16.02 2.80 3.95
N PHE A 2 -16.73 2.43 2.89
CA PHE A 2 -16.29 1.48 1.87
C PHE A 2 -16.19 2.20 0.50
N GLY A 3 -15.40 1.66 -0.43
CA GLY A 3 -15.23 2.22 -1.78
C GLY A 3 -14.44 3.53 -1.82
N LEU A 4 -14.58 4.29 -2.93
CA LEU A 4 -13.79 5.50 -3.21
C LEU A 4 -13.88 6.57 -2.11
N ALA A 5 -15.05 6.72 -1.47
CA ALA A 5 -15.21 7.67 -0.36
C ALA A 5 -14.29 7.39 0.84
N ALA A 6 -13.84 6.13 1.01
CA ALA A 6 -12.93 5.75 2.09
C ALA A 6 -11.54 6.39 1.93
N PHE A 7 -11.04 6.57 0.71
CA PHE A 7 -9.71 7.16 0.46
C PHE A 7 -9.66 8.64 0.89
N LYS A 8 -10.66 9.43 0.45
CA LYS A 8 -10.80 10.83 0.87
C LYS A 8 -10.97 10.95 2.39
N HIS A 9 -11.68 10.02 3.01
CA HIS A 9 -11.79 9.98 4.46
C HIS A 9 -10.45 9.65 5.13
N TRP A 10 -9.71 8.67 4.63
CA TRP A 10 -8.41 8.29 5.16
C TRP A 10 -7.39 9.43 5.04
N ALA A 11 -7.33 10.12 3.89
CA ALA A 11 -6.51 11.31 3.71
C ALA A 11 -6.82 12.42 4.74
N LYS A 12 -8.10 12.61 5.09
CA LYS A 12 -8.49 13.53 6.19
C LYS A 12 -7.99 13.06 7.54
N LEU A 13 -8.14 11.77 7.87
CA LEU A 13 -7.64 11.23 9.15
C LEU A 13 -6.12 11.38 9.30
N LEU A 14 -5.37 11.35 8.19
CA LEU A 14 -3.92 11.59 8.15
C LEU A 14 -3.54 13.05 8.41
N THR A 15 -4.37 14.00 8.01
CA THR A 15 -4.04 15.44 7.95
C THR A 15 -4.83 16.33 8.92
N GLN A 16 -5.87 15.79 9.59
CA GLN A 16 -6.71 16.54 10.51
C GLN A 16 -6.50 16.07 11.96
N PRO A 17 -5.48 16.58 12.66
CA PRO A 17 -5.04 16.01 13.95
C PRO A 17 -6.09 16.13 15.05
N LYS A 18 -6.95 17.15 15.00
CA LYS A 18 -8.04 17.35 15.97
C LYS A 18 -9.23 16.42 15.75
N GLN A 19 -9.36 15.78 14.58
CA GLN A 19 -10.49 14.93 14.25
C GLN A 19 -10.56 13.69 15.19
N ARG A 20 -11.75 13.11 15.34
CA ARG A 20 -11.93 11.79 15.97
C ARG A 20 -11.27 10.73 15.08
N LEU A 21 -10.52 9.81 15.68
CA LEU A 21 -9.73 8.78 14.97
C LEU A 21 -8.63 9.35 14.05
N SER A 22 -8.15 10.57 14.31
CA SER A 22 -7.00 11.10 13.58
C SER A 22 -5.78 10.20 13.80
N TRP A 23 -4.95 10.09 12.78
CA TRP A 23 -3.72 9.31 12.85
C TRP A 23 -2.77 9.83 13.92
N GLU A 24 -2.80 11.12 14.23
CA GLU A 24 -2.04 11.67 15.35
C GLU A 24 -2.39 11.02 16.69
N LYS A 25 -3.68 10.78 16.94
CA LYS A 25 -4.17 10.20 18.21
C LYS A 25 -4.05 8.68 18.24
N GLU A 26 -4.45 8.03 17.16
CA GLU A 26 -4.47 6.56 17.09
C GLU A 26 -3.07 5.96 16.87
N PHE A 27 -2.26 6.66 16.07
CA PHE A 27 -0.92 6.25 15.64
C PHE A 27 0.11 7.36 15.90
N PRO A 28 0.34 7.72 17.18
CA PRO A 28 1.37 8.68 17.54
C PRO A 28 2.77 8.14 17.14
N ALA A 29 3.74 9.05 17.05
CA ALA A 29 5.13 8.73 16.74
C ALA A 29 5.66 7.59 17.63
N GLY A 30 6.49 6.71 17.06
CA GLY A 30 6.98 5.51 17.72
C GLY A 30 6.32 4.23 17.21
N ARG A 31 6.30 3.21 18.07
CA ARG A 31 5.83 1.84 17.77
C ARG A 31 4.43 1.80 17.13
N LYS A 32 3.50 2.64 17.59
CA LYS A 32 2.12 2.64 17.07
C LYS A 32 2.08 3.11 15.61
N MET A 33 2.72 4.23 15.30
CA MET A 33 2.86 4.71 13.91
C MET A 33 3.54 3.66 13.04
N TYR A 34 4.66 3.11 13.48
CA TYR A 34 5.35 2.05 12.74
C TYR A 34 4.44 0.84 12.47
N ALA A 35 3.70 0.37 13.47
CA ALA A 35 2.76 -0.74 13.30
C ALA A 35 1.65 -0.42 12.29
N GLY A 36 1.11 0.81 12.30
CA GLY A 36 0.12 1.26 11.31
C GLY A 36 0.68 1.24 9.88
N LEU A 37 1.88 1.77 9.68
CA LEU A 37 2.55 1.80 8.38
C LEU A 37 2.83 0.38 7.84
N ILE A 38 3.36 -0.50 8.69
CA ILE A 38 3.69 -1.88 8.32
C ILE A 38 2.45 -2.68 7.96
N ASN A 39 1.35 -2.53 8.72
CA ASN A 39 0.10 -3.23 8.42
C ASN A 39 -0.46 -2.81 7.07
N ILE A 40 -0.47 -1.51 6.75
CA ILE A 40 -0.91 -1.04 5.43
C ILE A 40 0.00 -1.60 4.34
N PHE A 41 1.33 -1.53 4.54
CA PHE A 41 2.27 -2.08 3.56
C PHE A 41 2.03 -3.58 3.32
N HIS A 42 1.82 -4.34 4.39
CA HIS A 42 1.52 -5.77 4.34
C HIS A 42 0.26 -6.07 3.51
N ASP A 43 -0.84 -5.38 3.81
CA ASP A 43 -2.14 -5.66 3.18
C ASP A 43 -2.17 -5.27 1.70
N VAL A 44 -1.39 -4.26 1.32
CA VAL A 44 -1.30 -3.79 -0.08
C VAL A 44 -0.29 -4.61 -0.90
N ASN A 45 0.84 -5.01 -0.32
CA ASN A 45 1.98 -5.55 -1.08
C ASN A 45 2.30 -7.02 -0.82
N VAL A 46 1.84 -7.60 0.29
CA VAL A 46 2.27 -8.92 0.76
C VAL A 46 1.13 -9.93 0.83
N PHE A 47 0.02 -9.59 1.49
CA PHE A 47 -1.01 -10.57 1.84
C PHE A 47 -1.79 -11.11 0.63
N GLY A 48 -1.36 -12.26 0.10
CA GLY A 48 -1.98 -12.92 -1.05
C GLY A 48 -1.88 -12.12 -2.36
N LYS A 49 -1.08 -11.05 -2.38
CA LYS A 49 -0.92 -10.17 -3.54
C LYS A 49 0.32 -10.56 -4.32
N ARG A 50 0.24 -10.46 -5.66
CA ARG A 50 1.41 -10.43 -6.56
C ARG A 50 1.98 -9.01 -6.72
N GLY A 51 1.44 -8.04 -6.00
CA GLY A 51 1.78 -6.61 -6.08
C GLY A 51 0.59 -5.74 -6.51
N TYR A 52 0.80 -4.42 -6.51
CA TYR A 52 -0.07 -3.44 -7.17
C TYR A 52 -1.55 -3.45 -6.74
N ALA A 53 -1.86 -3.92 -5.52
CA ALA A 53 -3.24 -4.17 -5.08
C ALA A 53 -4.08 -4.97 -6.10
N GLU A 54 -3.44 -5.88 -6.85
CA GLU A 54 -4.02 -6.69 -7.95
C GLU A 54 -4.57 -5.90 -9.15
N ARG A 55 -4.35 -4.59 -9.24
CA ARG A 55 -4.90 -3.80 -10.36
C ARG A 55 -4.31 -4.18 -11.70
N ASP A 56 -3.04 -4.59 -11.71
CA ASP A 56 -2.40 -5.09 -12.93
C ASP A 56 -2.96 -6.45 -13.37
N LEU A 57 -3.25 -7.34 -12.41
CA LEU A 57 -3.93 -8.62 -12.69
C LEU A 57 -5.35 -8.38 -13.24
N TYR A 58 -6.09 -7.43 -12.66
CA TYR A 58 -7.42 -7.07 -13.15
C TYR A 58 -7.35 -6.45 -14.55
N ALA A 59 -6.35 -5.63 -14.85
CA ALA A 59 -6.13 -5.11 -16.20
C ALA A 59 -5.85 -6.22 -17.22
N ALA A 60 -5.00 -7.20 -16.88
CA ALA A 60 -4.75 -8.35 -17.75
C ALA A 60 -6.04 -9.15 -18.01
N PHE A 61 -6.86 -9.37 -16.97
CA PHE A 61 -8.18 -9.96 -17.12
C PHE A 61 -9.09 -9.18 -18.07
N LEU A 62 -9.10 -7.84 -18.00
CA LEU A 62 -9.91 -6.99 -18.87
C LEU A 62 -9.47 -7.06 -20.35
N ASP A 63 -8.17 -7.21 -20.62
CA ASP A 63 -7.68 -7.41 -21.99
C ASP A 63 -8.18 -8.73 -22.59
N GLU A 64 -8.20 -9.81 -21.80
CA GLU A 64 -8.78 -11.10 -22.23
C GLU A 64 -10.29 -10.99 -22.41
N ALA A 65 -10.99 -10.36 -21.46
CA ALA A 65 -12.43 -10.15 -21.52
C ALA A 65 -12.85 -9.31 -22.74
N ALA A 66 -12.03 -8.33 -23.15
CA ALA A 66 -12.27 -7.53 -24.35
C ALA A 66 -12.43 -8.40 -25.60
N VAL A 67 -11.65 -9.47 -25.71
CA VAL A 67 -11.71 -10.43 -26.82
C VAL A 67 -12.91 -11.36 -26.65
N LEU A 68 -13.04 -11.99 -25.48
CA LEU A 68 -14.06 -13.00 -25.22
C LEU A 68 -15.49 -12.47 -25.33
N LEU A 69 -15.70 -11.22 -24.93
CA LEU A 69 -17.00 -10.56 -24.92
C LEU A 69 -17.23 -9.67 -26.16
N ASN A 70 -16.26 -9.61 -27.08
CA ASN A 70 -16.27 -8.68 -28.22
C ASN A 70 -16.54 -7.21 -27.81
N LYS A 71 -15.90 -6.77 -26.71
CA LYS A 71 -16.02 -5.42 -26.13
C LYS A 71 -14.65 -4.74 -26.13
N PRO A 72 -14.20 -4.16 -27.26
CA PRO A 72 -12.86 -3.60 -27.38
C PRO A 72 -12.57 -2.44 -26.41
N ALA A 73 -13.60 -1.70 -25.98
CA ALA A 73 -13.50 -0.64 -24.98
C ALA A 73 -12.88 -1.12 -23.65
N LEU A 74 -12.97 -2.42 -23.31
CA LEU A 74 -12.36 -2.96 -22.10
C LEU A 74 -10.82 -2.87 -22.11
N ARG A 75 -10.17 -2.76 -23.28
CA ARG A 75 -8.71 -2.51 -23.36
C ARG A 75 -8.33 -1.12 -22.87
N GLU A 76 -9.16 -0.12 -23.15
CA GLU A 76 -8.96 1.24 -22.63
C GLU A 76 -9.15 1.26 -21.11
N VAL A 77 -10.16 0.53 -20.61
CA VAL A 77 -10.36 0.34 -19.17
C VAL A 77 -9.17 -0.36 -18.52
N ALA A 78 -8.59 -1.38 -19.17
CA ALA A 78 -7.39 -2.05 -18.69
C ALA A 78 -6.20 -1.09 -18.54
N ALA A 79 -6.02 -0.14 -19.47
CA ALA A 79 -4.98 0.88 -19.36
C ALA A 79 -5.16 1.77 -18.11
N HIS A 80 -6.40 2.14 -17.77
CA HIS A 80 -6.68 2.88 -16.54
C HIS A 80 -6.38 2.07 -15.27
N PHE A 81 -6.70 0.77 -15.25
CA PHE A 81 -6.33 -0.09 -14.13
C PHE A 81 -4.82 -0.30 -14.00
N ARG A 82 -4.06 -0.28 -15.10
CA ARG A 82 -2.59 -0.24 -15.04
C ARG A 82 -2.06 1.07 -14.45
N ALA A 83 -2.69 2.21 -14.75
CA ALA A 83 -2.34 3.46 -14.09
C ALA A 83 -2.64 3.39 -12.57
N ALA A 84 -3.77 2.78 -12.18
CA ALA A 84 -4.09 2.53 -10.78
C ALA A 84 -3.07 1.59 -10.11
N ALA A 85 -2.61 0.55 -10.80
CA ALA A 85 -1.54 -0.33 -10.34
C ALA A 85 -0.27 0.44 -9.97
N GLN A 86 0.19 1.34 -10.86
CA GLN A 86 1.38 2.16 -10.61
C GLN A 86 1.19 3.10 -9.41
N ALA A 87 0.01 3.70 -9.23
CA ALA A 87 -0.27 4.51 -8.05
C ALA A 87 -0.27 3.69 -6.75
N TRP A 88 -0.76 2.45 -6.78
CA TRP A 88 -0.68 1.54 -5.64
C TRP A 88 0.75 1.10 -5.33
N ASP A 89 1.59 0.86 -6.34
CA ASP A 89 3.00 0.51 -6.14
C ASP A 89 3.76 1.62 -5.41
N ALA A 90 3.54 2.86 -5.85
CA ALA A 90 4.17 4.04 -5.27
C ALA A 90 3.81 4.27 -3.80
N LEU A 91 2.71 3.69 -3.30
CA LEU A 91 2.33 3.81 -1.89
C LEU A 91 3.34 3.13 -0.95
N GLY A 92 3.95 2.01 -1.36
CA GLY A 92 4.88 1.28 -0.52
C GLY A 92 6.09 2.13 -0.09
N PRO A 93 6.83 2.74 -1.04
CA PRO A 93 7.91 3.67 -0.74
C PRO A 93 7.48 4.94 -0.02
N VAL A 94 6.22 5.38 -0.15
CA VAL A 94 5.70 6.52 0.62
C VAL A 94 5.45 6.14 2.08
N LEU A 95 4.90 4.96 2.35
CA LEU A 95 4.69 4.45 3.71
C LEU A 95 6.01 4.18 4.44
N LEU A 96 6.98 3.59 3.74
CA LEU A 96 8.25 3.14 4.29
C LEU A 96 9.42 3.67 3.44
N PRO A 97 9.72 4.98 3.49
CA PRO A 97 10.67 5.62 2.59
C PRO A 97 12.14 5.26 2.81
N ASP A 98 12.90 5.29 1.71
CA ASP A 98 14.31 4.89 1.66
C ASP A 98 15.23 5.73 2.52
N ARG A 99 14.88 7.00 2.71
CA ARG A 99 15.63 7.95 3.56
C ARG A 99 15.61 7.56 5.04
N ILE A 100 14.66 6.72 5.46
CA ILE A 100 14.52 6.24 6.83
C ILE A 100 15.00 4.79 6.85
N VAL A 101 16.25 4.57 7.25
CA VAL A 101 16.93 3.28 7.12
C VAL A 101 16.13 2.10 7.71
N PRO A 102 15.59 2.17 8.95
CA PRO A 102 14.79 1.06 9.50
C PRO A 102 13.50 0.77 8.71
N PHE A 103 12.90 1.78 8.07
CA PHE A 103 11.68 1.61 7.29
C PHE A 103 11.98 0.93 5.95
N ARG A 104 13.05 1.36 5.27
CA ARG A 104 13.54 0.71 4.06
C ARG A 104 13.84 -0.77 4.30
N GLU A 105 14.60 -1.05 5.38
CA GLU A 105 14.97 -2.41 5.74
C GLU A 105 13.73 -3.28 6.01
N ALA A 106 12.78 -2.78 6.80
CA ALA A 106 11.54 -3.50 7.07
C ALA A 106 10.76 -3.81 5.78
N ARG A 107 10.65 -2.84 4.87
CA ARG A 107 9.98 -3.00 3.57
C ARG A 107 10.62 -4.11 2.73
N GLU A 108 11.94 -4.07 2.60
CA GLU A 108 12.72 -5.05 1.83
C GLU A 108 12.61 -6.46 2.44
N LEU A 109 12.68 -6.56 3.76
CA LEU A 109 12.52 -7.82 4.50
C LEU A 109 11.12 -8.43 4.28
N MET A 110 10.06 -7.61 4.33
CA MET A 110 8.69 -8.07 4.10
C MET A 110 8.50 -8.59 2.67
N LEU A 111 9.05 -7.89 1.66
CA LEU A 111 9.04 -8.34 0.27
C LEU A 111 9.84 -9.63 0.08
N LYS A 112 11.06 -9.69 0.65
CA LYS A 112 11.89 -10.89 0.61
C LYS A 112 11.21 -12.09 1.25
N ARG A 113 10.55 -11.90 2.40
CA ARG A 113 9.78 -12.94 3.08
C ARG A 113 8.65 -13.47 2.18
N ARG A 114 7.90 -12.57 1.55
CA ARG A 114 6.85 -12.92 0.58
C ARG A 114 7.41 -13.75 -0.57
N ASP A 115 8.50 -13.29 -1.18
CA ASP A 115 9.08 -13.91 -2.36
C ASP A 115 9.67 -15.29 -2.04
N LEU A 116 10.31 -15.45 -0.88
CA LEU A 116 10.76 -16.74 -0.36
C LEU A 116 9.60 -17.71 -0.19
N PHE A 117 8.53 -17.29 0.47
CA PHE A 117 7.35 -18.14 0.66
C PHE A 117 6.72 -18.54 -0.68
N ASN A 118 6.55 -17.60 -1.61
CA ASN A 118 5.95 -17.86 -2.91
C ASN A 118 6.79 -18.79 -3.80
N SER A 119 8.12 -18.70 -3.71
CA SER A 119 9.03 -19.47 -4.56
C SER A 119 9.41 -20.84 -3.98
N GLN A 120 9.47 -20.98 -2.66
CA GLN A 120 10.03 -22.16 -1.98
C GLN A 120 9.11 -22.79 -0.94
N GLY A 121 7.99 -22.14 -0.60
CA GLY A 121 7.06 -22.61 0.42
C GLY A 121 7.77 -22.92 1.75
N ASN A 122 7.52 -24.12 2.28
CA ASN A 122 8.05 -24.54 3.58
C ASN A 122 9.59 -24.70 3.61
N ALA A 123 10.26 -24.85 2.47
CA ALA A 123 11.71 -24.97 2.43
C ALA A 123 12.42 -23.69 2.90
N ALA A 124 11.78 -22.52 2.76
CA ALA A 124 12.33 -21.24 3.19
C ALA A 124 12.11 -20.91 4.68
N LEU A 125 11.47 -21.80 5.46
CA LEU A 125 11.14 -21.53 6.88
C LEU A 125 12.33 -21.03 7.73
N PRO A 126 13.55 -21.58 7.63
CA PRO A 126 14.69 -21.06 8.38
C PRO A 126 15.04 -19.61 8.05
N GLN A 127 14.96 -19.23 6.76
CA GLN A 127 15.24 -17.88 6.29
C GLN A 127 14.11 -16.91 6.68
N ILE A 128 12.86 -17.35 6.58
CA ILE A 128 11.69 -16.58 7.02
C ILE A 128 11.78 -16.28 8.51
N LYS A 129 12.20 -17.26 9.34
CA LYS A 129 12.41 -17.05 10.76
C LYS A 129 13.45 -15.96 11.05
N GLN A 130 14.58 -15.97 10.34
CA GLN A 130 15.60 -14.93 10.49
C GLN A 130 15.07 -13.54 10.11
N ILE A 131 14.24 -13.46 9.07
CA ILE A 131 13.57 -12.22 8.67
C ILE A 131 12.61 -11.75 9.77
N ASP A 132 11.78 -12.64 10.30
CA ASP A 132 10.82 -12.33 11.36
C ASP A 132 11.52 -11.86 12.65
N ASP A 133 12.65 -12.50 13.01
CA ASP A 133 13.48 -12.09 14.14
C ASP A 133 14.02 -10.65 13.92
N ARG A 134 14.51 -10.31 12.71
CA ARG A 134 14.99 -8.95 12.41
C ARG A 134 13.86 -7.92 12.40
N LEU A 135 12.70 -8.24 11.83
CA LEU A 135 11.52 -7.37 11.86
C LEU A 135 11.04 -7.11 13.28
N SER A 136 11.14 -8.10 14.17
CA SER A 136 10.85 -7.96 15.60
C SER A 136 11.82 -6.98 16.28
N VAL A 137 13.12 -7.09 16.00
CA VAL A 137 14.13 -6.14 16.52
C VAL A 137 13.84 -4.71 16.07
N ILE A 138 13.59 -4.49 14.77
CA ILE A 138 13.25 -3.14 14.25
C ILE A 138 12.01 -2.59 14.96
N LYS A 139 10.98 -3.41 15.16
CA LYS A 139 9.76 -3.01 15.87
C LYS A 139 10.05 -2.55 17.30
N THR A 140 10.92 -3.25 18.02
CA THR A 140 11.34 -2.85 19.37
C THR A 140 12.17 -1.57 19.34
N GLU A 141 13.06 -1.39 18.36
CA GLU A 141 13.82 -0.13 18.19
C GLU A 141 12.89 1.07 17.97
N MET A 142 11.74 0.90 17.30
CA MET A 142 10.75 1.98 17.10
C MET A 142 10.05 2.42 18.40
N GLU A 143 10.17 1.67 19.50
CA GLU A 143 9.65 2.09 20.81
C GLU A 143 10.55 3.14 21.47
N THR A 144 11.87 3.00 21.31
CA THR A 144 12.85 3.80 22.03
C THR A 144 13.54 4.83 21.14
N ASN A 145 13.73 4.53 19.86
CA ASN A 145 14.53 5.30 18.91
C ASN A 145 13.77 5.53 17.61
N PHE A 146 12.61 6.18 17.70
CA PHE A 146 11.84 6.51 16.51
C PHE A 146 12.58 7.56 15.65
N PRO A 147 12.79 7.31 14.34
CA PRO A 147 13.76 8.06 13.54
C PRO A 147 13.24 9.39 12.99
N LEU A 148 12.04 9.84 13.39
CA LEU A 148 11.43 11.08 12.95
C LEU A 148 11.10 11.96 14.15
N ASP A 149 11.35 13.25 13.99
CA ASP A 149 10.83 14.29 14.86
C ASP A 149 9.37 14.62 14.51
N GLU A 150 8.78 15.58 15.23
CA GLU A 150 7.39 15.99 15.02
C GLU A 150 7.13 16.48 13.60
N ALA A 151 8.02 17.32 13.05
CA ALA A 151 7.90 17.84 11.70
C ALA A 151 7.98 16.71 10.65
N GLY A 152 8.91 15.76 10.83
CA GLY A 152 9.07 14.60 9.96
C GLY A 152 7.85 13.67 10.00
N VAL A 153 7.21 13.52 11.17
CA VAL A 153 5.97 12.75 11.32
C VAL A 153 4.81 13.40 10.57
N VAL A 154 4.65 14.72 10.69
CA VAL A 154 3.62 15.47 9.95
C VAL A 154 3.86 15.33 8.44
N ALA A 155 5.08 15.60 7.98
CA ALA A 155 5.43 15.50 6.55
C ALA A 155 5.21 14.09 5.99
N LEU A 156 5.49 13.04 6.77
CA LEU A 156 5.22 11.66 6.35
C LEU A 156 3.71 11.40 6.20
N ARG A 157 2.88 11.86 7.14
CA ARG A 157 1.42 11.71 7.06
C ARG A 157 0.83 12.47 5.86
N GLU A 158 1.32 13.68 5.60
CA GLU A 158 0.92 14.48 4.44
C GLU A 158 1.30 13.79 3.12
N ALA A 159 2.52 13.24 3.02
CA ALA A 159 2.94 12.50 1.84
C ALA A 159 2.07 11.25 1.59
N ILE A 160 1.72 10.51 2.65
CA ILE A 160 0.79 9.37 2.55
C ILE A 160 -0.59 9.86 2.10
N ALA A 161 -1.10 10.95 2.68
CA ALA A 161 -2.41 11.49 2.31
C ALA A 161 -2.45 11.92 0.83
N GLU A 162 -1.41 12.57 0.34
CA GLU A 162 -1.27 12.94 -1.07
C GLU A 162 -1.30 11.70 -1.96
N GLN A 163 -0.55 10.64 -1.61
CA GLN A 163 -0.54 9.41 -2.40
C GLN A 163 -1.90 8.69 -2.38
N VAL A 164 -2.59 8.69 -1.24
CA VAL A 164 -3.95 8.13 -1.11
C VAL A 164 -4.96 8.88 -1.98
N VAL A 165 -4.83 10.21 -2.10
CA VAL A 165 -5.65 11.02 -3.01
C VAL A 165 -5.32 10.71 -4.47
N LYS A 166 -4.04 10.57 -4.84
CA LYS A 166 -3.65 10.13 -6.19
C LYS A 166 -4.26 8.78 -6.55
N ILE A 167 -4.20 7.80 -5.65
CA ILE A 167 -4.82 6.49 -5.82
C ILE A 167 -6.33 6.61 -6.02
N HIS A 168 -6.99 7.45 -5.21
CA HIS A 168 -8.43 7.72 -5.37
C HIS A 168 -8.76 8.19 -6.79
N ASP A 169 -8.03 9.17 -7.31
CA ASP A 169 -8.38 9.83 -8.58
C ASP A 169 -8.20 8.88 -9.78
N VAL A 170 -7.14 8.07 -9.77
CA VAL A 170 -6.92 7.07 -10.83
C VAL A 170 -7.91 5.90 -10.73
N GLU A 171 -8.28 5.47 -9.52
CA GLU A 171 -9.30 4.43 -9.31
C GLU A 171 -10.69 4.93 -9.71
N GLU A 172 -11.04 6.19 -9.43
CA GLU A 172 -12.29 6.82 -9.87
C GLU A 172 -12.39 6.84 -11.39
N THR A 173 -11.28 7.18 -12.06
CA THR A 173 -11.18 7.15 -13.53
C THR A 173 -11.39 5.73 -14.05
N ALA A 174 -10.68 4.74 -13.51
CA ALA A 174 -10.76 3.35 -13.95
C ALA A 174 -12.17 2.75 -13.75
N VAL A 175 -12.78 2.98 -12.59
CA VAL A 175 -14.13 2.47 -12.27
C VAL A 175 -15.21 3.17 -13.12
N THR A 176 -15.06 4.47 -13.39
CA THR A 176 -16.00 5.19 -14.27
C THR A 176 -15.91 4.70 -15.70
N ALA A 177 -14.69 4.50 -16.23
CA ALA A 177 -14.47 3.94 -17.55
C ALA A 177 -15.06 2.53 -17.67
N LEU A 178 -14.83 1.67 -16.66
CA LEU A 178 -15.41 0.34 -16.61
C LEU A 178 -16.93 0.39 -16.65
N ARG A 179 -17.55 1.26 -15.83
CA ARG A 179 -19.02 1.41 -15.82
C ARG A 179 -19.54 1.76 -17.20
N ASN A 180 -18.90 2.70 -17.90
CA ASN A 180 -19.33 3.15 -19.22
C ASN A 180 -19.16 2.06 -20.30
N ALA A 181 -18.10 1.26 -20.24
CA ALA A 181 -17.85 0.17 -21.20
C ALA A 181 -18.84 -1.02 -21.06
N MET A 182 -19.51 -1.11 -19.91
CA MET A 182 -20.45 -2.18 -19.58
C MET A 182 -21.91 -1.83 -19.91
N VAL A 183 -22.23 -0.55 -20.16
CA VAL A 183 -23.52 -0.12 -20.71
C VAL A 183 -23.57 -0.46 -22.21
#